data_AF-A0A2D9G7W1-F1
#
_entry.id   AF-A0A2D9G7W1-F1
#
_cell.length_a   1.000
_cell.length_b   1.000
_cell.length_c   1.000
_cell.angle_alpha   90.00
_cell.angle_beta   90.00
_cell.angle_gamma   90.00
#
_symmetry.space_group_name_H-M   'P 1'
#
loop_
_entity.id
_entity.type
_entity.pdbx_description
1 polymer ?
#
loop_
_entity_poly.entity_id
_entity_poly.type
_entity_poly.pdbx_seq_one_letter_code
_entity_poly.pdbx_strand_id
1 'polypeptide(L)'
;MVGIIAWKAKPIGKQSLLTSLKKIVKSLCLENNLNINDIGLIIHTGTFRQNFRAEPAFATHLQKSLKIGLGMVTNSSEHVFSFDLMDGNAGPHQAIEAAIDFLPDLNSKYALITAGDVKPNKKTKWSHKPISFACIISKTGRIEFLKSEFDYSTQNDYKCESKGWNIYENIDDDAKNKVHNISDNHFNSSSEWLAGEQMEKFFSWAENKTGELIHTINDRSGRKSTVYWKVH
;
A
#
# COMPACT_ATOMS: atom_id res chain seq x y z
N MET A 1 11.87 14.04 9.21
CA MET A 1 12.10 12.59 9.06
C MET A 1 10.82 11.88 9.42
N VAL A 2 10.52 10.79 8.73
CA VAL A 2 9.31 9.99 8.90
C VAL A 2 9.74 8.55 8.68
N GLY A 3 9.22 7.63 9.49
CA GLY A 3 9.63 6.23 9.47
C GLY A 3 8.50 5.30 9.84
N ILE A 4 8.67 4.05 9.43
CA ILE A 4 7.77 2.96 9.76
C ILE A 4 8.13 2.44 11.14
N ILE A 5 7.15 2.46 12.05
CA ILE A 5 7.31 1.97 13.43
C ILE A 5 6.88 0.52 13.55
N ALA A 6 5.89 0.10 12.76
CA ALA A 6 5.34 -1.25 12.82
C ALA A 6 4.67 -1.59 11.49
N TRP A 7 4.79 -2.83 11.05
CA TRP A 7 4.09 -3.35 9.87
C TRP A 7 3.63 -4.78 10.12
N LYS A 8 2.63 -5.23 9.37
CA LYS A 8 2.19 -6.62 9.38
C LYS A 8 1.48 -6.98 8.09
N ALA A 9 1.68 -8.21 7.65
CA ALA A 9 1.02 -8.76 6.48
C ALA A 9 0.37 -10.11 6.76
N LYS A 10 -0.66 -10.46 5.98
CA LYS A 10 -1.29 -11.77 6.02
C LYS A 10 -2.01 -12.10 4.70
N PRO A 11 -2.00 -13.36 4.25
CA PRO A 11 -2.90 -13.81 3.19
C PRO A 11 -4.37 -13.53 3.54
N ILE A 12 -5.14 -13.02 2.58
CA ILE A 12 -6.56 -12.68 2.80
C ILE A 12 -7.38 -13.95 3.11
N GLY A 13 -7.09 -15.08 2.46
CA GLY A 13 -7.83 -16.33 2.65
C GLY A 13 -9.30 -16.19 2.22
N LYS A 14 -10.24 -16.70 3.04
CA LYS A 14 -11.69 -16.72 2.75
C LYS A 14 -12.44 -15.45 3.21
N GLN A 15 -11.80 -14.58 3.99
CA GLN A 15 -12.43 -13.36 4.52
C GLN A 15 -12.33 -12.22 3.50
N SER A 16 -13.09 -11.13 3.70
CA SER A 16 -12.94 -9.93 2.87
C SER A 16 -11.64 -9.18 3.20
N LEU A 17 -11.10 -8.43 2.23
CA LEU A 17 -9.95 -7.54 2.43
C LEU A 17 -10.16 -6.61 3.63
N LEU A 18 -11.36 -6.01 3.75
CA LEU A 18 -11.73 -5.14 4.87
C LEU A 18 -11.63 -5.87 6.22
N THR A 19 -12.12 -7.10 6.30
CA THR A 19 -12.06 -7.90 7.54
C THR A 19 -10.62 -8.27 7.88
N SER A 20 -9.84 -8.62 6.87
CA SER A 20 -8.42 -8.96 7.00
C SER A 20 -7.60 -7.79 7.53
N LEU A 21 -7.66 -6.64 6.85
CA LEU A 21 -6.97 -5.42 7.26
C LEU A 21 -7.41 -4.94 8.64
N LYS A 22 -8.72 -4.97 8.95
CA LYS A 22 -9.21 -4.63 10.29
C LYS A 22 -8.52 -5.45 11.39
N LYS A 23 -8.40 -6.77 11.19
CA LYS A 23 -7.75 -7.66 12.16
C LYS A 23 -6.27 -7.36 12.27
N ILE A 24 -5.58 -7.20 11.14
CA ILE A 24 -4.14 -6.92 11.10
C ILE A 24 -3.83 -5.60 11.80
N VAL A 25 -4.54 -4.52 11.47
CA VAL A 25 -4.33 -3.20 12.08
C VAL A 25 -4.56 -3.23 13.58
N LYS A 26 -5.64 -3.88 14.06
CA LYS A 26 -5.89 -4.01 15.50
C LYS A 26 -4.78 -4.80 16.22
N SER A 27 -4.34 -5.90 15.62
CA SER A 27 -3.23 -6.72 16.14
C SER A 27 -1.94 -5.90 16.19
N LEU A 28 -1.66 -5.16 15.11
CA LEU A 28 -0.47 -4.34 14.96
C LEU A 28 -0.40 -3.24 16.03
N CYS A 29 -1.50 -2.51 16.23
CA CYS A 29 -1.58 -1.49 17.27
C CYS A 29 -1.44 -2.09 18.67
N LEU A 30 -2.08 -3.24 18.95
CA LEU A 30 -2.00 -3.90 20.24
C LEU A 30 -0.57 -4.37 20.56
N GLU A 31 0.09 -5.02 19.60
CA GLU A 31 1.45 -5.57 19.75
C GLU A 31 2.51 -4.47 19.97
N ASN A 32 2.27 -3.26 19.46
CA ASN A 32 3.20 -2.13 19.55
C ASN A 32 2.74 -1.04 20.54
N ASN A 33 1.73 -1.33 21.36
CA ASN A 33 1.14 -0.40 22.34
C ASN A 33 0.75 0.98 21.72
N LEU A 34 0.20 0.95 20.51
CA LEU A 34 -0.24 2.14 19.78
C LEU A 34 -1.73 2.39 20.03
N ASN A 35 -2.08 3.64 20.34
CA ASN A 35 -3.47 4.05 20.35
C ASN A 35 -3.96 4.24 18.92
N ILE A 36 -4.94 3.43 18.51
CA ILE A 36 -5.50 3.50 17.15
C ILE A 36 -6.18 4.85 16.86
N ASN A 37 -6.62 5.58 17.89
CA ASN A 37 -7.23 6.91 17.73
C ASN A 37 -6.20 8.02 17.47
N ASP A 38 -4.91 7.76 17.64
CA ASP A 38 -3.85 8.73 17.31
C ASP A 38 -3.53 8.74 15.79
N ILE A 39 -4.23 7.91 15.00
CA ILE A 39 -4.13 7.85 13.54
C ILE A 39 -5.02 8.94 12.93
N GLY A 40 -4.41 9.92 12.26
CA GLY A 40 -5.14 11.00 11.56
C GLY A 40 -5.07 10.93 10.04
N LEU A 41 -4.34 9.97 9.49
CA LEU A 41 -4.22 9.75 8.05
C LEU A 41 -4.37 8.27 7.74
N ILE A 42 -5.23 7.92 6.79
CA ILE A 42 -5.43 6.55 6.33
C ILE A 42 -5.33 6.53 4.81
N ILE A 43 -4.31 5.87 4.28
CA ILE A 43 -4.11 5.71 2.84
C ILE A 43 -4.24 4.23 2.51
N HIS A 44 -5.15 3.90 1.59
CA HIS A 44 -5.23 2.55 1.04
C HIS A 44 -4.74 2.51 -0.40
N THR A 45 -3.93 1.52 -0.73
CA THR A 45 -3.48 1.26 -2.09
C THR A 45 -3.79 -0.17 -2.54
N GLY A 46 -4.04 -0.30 -3.84
CA GLY A 46 -4.45 -1.54 -4.48
C GLY A 46 -5.05 -1.23 -5.84
N THR A 47 -4.75 -2.09 -6.82
CA THR A 47 -5.23 -1.97 -8.18
C THR A 47 -6.57 -2.67 -8.35
N PHE A 48 -6.66 -3.91 -7.87
CA PHE A 48 -7.82 -4.77 -8.10
C PHE A 48 -8.77 -4.77 -6.91
N ARG A 49 -10.02 -4.38 -7.19
CA ARG A 49 -11.07 -4.22 -6.19
C ARG A 49 -12.25 -5.11 -6.47
N GLN A 50 -12.93 -5.52 -5.39
CA GLN A 50 -14.16 -6.29 -5.50
C GLN A 50 -15.19 -5.50 -6.32
N ASN A 51 -15.71 -6.15 -7.36
CA ASN A 51 -16.64 -5.59 -8.34
C ASN A 51 -16.16 -4.29 -8.99
N PHE A 52 -14.84 -4.08 -9.10
CA PHE A 52 -14.23 -2.86 -9.67
C PHE A 52 -14.72 -1.56 -8.99
N ARG A 53 -15.08 -1.64 -7.71
CA ARG A 53 -15.65 -0.50 -6.99
C ARG A 53 -14.59 0.59 -6.78
N ALA A 54 -14.75 1.71 -7.48
CA ALA A 54 -13.95 2.91 -7.26
C ALA A 54 -14.42 3.65 -6.00
N GLU A 55 -15.72 3.92 -5.89
CA GLU A 55 -16.28 4.75 -4.81
C GLU A 55 -17.32 4.02 -3.93
N PRO A 56 -17.47 4.42 -2.65
CA PRO A 56 -16.59 5.33 -1.93
C PRO A 56 -15.24 4.66 -1.63
N ALA A 57 -14.20 5.47 -1.40
CA ALA A 57 -12.86 5.00 -1.08
C ALA A 57 -12.84 3.88 -0.02
N PHE A 58 -12.06 2.83 -0.27
CA PHE A 58 -11.89 1.69 0.63
C PHE A 58 -11.34 2.12 1.99
N ALA A 59 -10.41 3.09 2.02
CA ALA A 59 -9.87 3.68 3.23
C ALA A 59 -10.97 4.19 4.17
N THR A 60 -12.04 4.80 3.63
CA THR A 60 -13.17 5.29 4.45
C THR A 60 -13.98 4.15 5.08
N HIS A 61 -14.16 3.03 4.37
CA HIS A 61 -14.77 1.83 4.95
C HIS A 61 -13.89 1.22 6.04
N LEU A 62 -12.57 1.23 5.84
CA LEU A 62 -11.61 0.76 6.83
C LEU A 62 -11.63 1.65 8.08
N GLN A 63 -11.59 2.97 7.93
CA GLN A 63 -11.78 3.94 9.01
C GLN A 63 -13.04 3.64 9.82
N LYS A 64 -14.18 3.49 9.15
CA LYS A 64 -15.46 3.16 9.77
C LYS A 64 -15.40 1.84 10.55
N SER A 65 -14.78 0.82 9.95
CA SER A 65 -14.64 -0.51 10.57
C SER A 65 -13.72 -0.53 11.78
N LEU A 66 -12.69 0.32 11.79
CA LEU A 66 -11.74 0.51 12.88
C LEU A 66 -12.26 1.47 13.96
N LYS A 67 -13.31 2.25 13.66
CA LYS A 67 -13.91 3.28 14.53
C LYS A 67 -12.98 4.46 14.84
N ILE A 68 -12.16 4.87 13.87
CA ILE A 68 -11.21 5.97 14.02
C ILE A 68 -11.89 7.29 13.62
N GLY A 69 -11.86 8.30 14.49
CA GLY A 69 -12.36 9.64 14.19
C GLY A 69 -13.84 9.71 13.81
N LEU A 70 -14.69 8.79 14.33
CA LEU A 70 -16.14 8.78 14.05
C LEU A 70 -16.95 9.61 15.06
N GLY A 71 -16.29 10.43 15.87
CA GLY A 71 -16.94 11.29 16.85
C GLY A 71 -17.75 12.41 16.21
N MET A 72 -18.52 13.13 17.02
CA MET A 72 -19.14 14.37 16.57
C MET A 72 -18.07 15.37 16.16
N VAL A 73 -18.23 15.95 14.97
CA VAL A 73 -17.33 16.97 14.45
C VAL A 73 -17.63 18.30 15.14
N THR A 74 -16.62 18.85 15.79
CA THR A 74 -16.58 20.20 16.35
C THR A 74 -15.37 20.93 15.75
N ASN A 75 -15.26 22.24 15.99
CA ASN A 75 -14.11 23.04 15.55
C ASN A 75 -12.77 22.60 16.16
N SER A 76 -12.79 21.73 17.18
CA SER A 76 -11.62 21.21 17.86
C SER A 76 -11.44 19.69 17.67
N SER A 77 -12.26 19.06 16.83
CA SER A 77 -12.14 17.62 16.59
C SER A 77 -10.86 17.32 15.82
N GLU A 78 -10.13 16.30 16.25
CA GLU A 78 -9.11 15.71 15.41
C GLU A 78 -9.78 15.07 14.18
N HIS A 79 -9.33 15.50 13.00
CA HIS A 79 -9.84 14.99 11.73
C HIS A 79 -9.00 13.80 11.26
N VAL A 80 -9.67 12.83 10.66
CA VAL A 80 -9.01 11.70 9.99
C VAL A 80 -9.19 11.89 8.51
N PHE A 81 -8.09 12.09 7.81
CA PHE A 81 -8.10 12.17 6.35
C PHE A 81 -7.90 10.77 5.77
N SER A 82 -8.89 10.28 5.02
CA SER A 82 -8.91 8.92 4.50
C SER A 82 -9.15 8.92 3.00
N PHE A 83 -8.22 8.37 2.24
CA PHE A 83 -8.35 8.27 0.78
C PHE A 83 -7.64 7.04 0.23
N ASP A 84 -7.96 6.72 -1.01
CA ASP A 84 -7.27 5.67 -1.73
C ASP A 84 -6.29 6.24 -2.73
N LEU A 85 -5.15 5.58 -2.91
CA LEU A 85 -4.16 5.89 -3.92
C LEU A 85 -3.99 4.69 -4.85
N MET A 86 -4.36 4.87 -6.12
CA MET A 86 -4.29 3.83 -7.15
C MET A 86 -3.21 4.19 -8.15
N ASP A 87 -2.08 3.47 -8.11
CA ASP A 87 -1.01 3.63 -9.10
C ASP A 87 -0.37 2.28 -9.47
N GLY A 88 -1.21 1.36 -9.96
CA GLY A 88 -0.75 0.02 -10.34
C GLY A 88 -0.02 -0.69 -9.20
N ASN A 89 1.09 -1.33 -9.51
CA ASN A 89 1.94 -1.98 -8.51
C ASN A 89 2.76 -1.00 -7.66
N ALA A 90 3.02 0.21 -8.19
CA ALA A 90 3.86 1.23 -7.55
C ALA A 90 3.10 2.06 -6.51
N GLY A 91 1.78 1.91 -6.44
CA GLY A 91 0.90 2.58 -5.47
C GLY A 91 1.39 2.59 -4.02
N PRO A 92 2.02 1.52 -3.48
CA PRO A 92 2.60 1.56 -2.14
C PRO A 92 3.70 2.60 -1.95
N HIS A 93 4.61 2.80 -2.91
CA HIS A 93 5.64 3.82 -2.81
C HIS A 93 5.04 5.22 -2.80
N GLN A 94 4.06 5.46 -3.69
CA GLN A 94 3.36 6.75 -3.75
C GLN A 94 2.54 7.01 -2.48
N ALA A 95 1.94 5.97 -1.89
CA ALA A 95 1.21 6.08 -0.63
C ALA A 95 2.14 6.43 0.54
N ILE A 96 3.36 5.88 0.55
CA ILE A 96 4.39 6.22 1.53
C ILE A 96 4.83 7.67 1.37
N GLU A 97 5.16 8.09 0.15
CA GLU A 97 5.55 9.48 -0.14
C GLU A 97 4.44 10.45 0.29
N ALA A 98 3.19 10.19 -0.09
CA ALA A 98 2.06 10.99 0.36
C ALA A 98 1.94 11.03 1.89
N ALA A 99 2.08 9.90 2.58
CA ALA A 99 2.04 9.90 4.04
C ALA A 99 3.15 10.75 4.66
N ILE A 100 4.34 10.77 4.06
CA ILE A 100 5.49 11.54 4.54
C ILE A 100 5.28 13.03 4.34
N ASP A 101 4.66 13.43 3.23
CA ASP A 101 4.37 14.84 2.95
C ASP A 101 3.21 15.36 3.81
N PHE A 102 2.17 14.56 4.02
CA PHE A 102 1.00 14.97 4.81
C PHE A 102 1.22 14.92 6.33
N LEU A 103 1.85 13.87 6.86
CA LEU A 103 1.91 13.62 8.31
C LEU A 103 2.57 14.74 9.13
N PRO A 104 3.64 15.43 8.66
CA PRO A 104 4.24 16.55 9.39
C PRO A 104 3.27 17.70 9.67
N ASP A 105 2.35 17.96 8.74
CA ASP A 105 1.38 19.06 8.79
C ASP A 105 0.06 18.68 9.50
N LEU A 106 -0.14 17.39 9.77
CA LEU A 106 -1.27 16.91 10.55
C LEU A 106 -0.95 16.98 12.05
N ASN A 107 -1.97 17.32 12.85
CA ASN A 107 -1.88 17.24 14.32
C ASN A 107 -1.90 15.80 14.86
N SER A 108 -1.87 14.79 13.99
CA SER A 108 -1.90 13.38 14.36
C SER A 108 -0.50 12.82 14.56
N LYS A 109 -0.40 11.74 15.35
CA LYS A 109 0.90 11.09 15.60
C LYS A 109 1.24 10.10 14.50
N TYR A 110 0.22 9.49 13.91
CA TYR A 110 0.39 8.35 13.03
C TYR A 110 -0.38 8.48 11.72
N ALA A 111 0.23 7.95 10.67
CA ALA A 111 -0.45 7.58 9.42
C ALA A 111 -0.55 6.05 9.32
N LEU A 112 -1.68 5.56 8.83
CA LEU A 112 -1.92 4.16 8.51
C LEU A 112 -1.90 3.99 7.01
N ILE A 113 -0.93 3.23 6.50
CA ILE A 113 -0.93 2.78 5.11
C ILE A 113 -1.40 1.34 5.08
N THR A 114 -2.31 1.04 4.16
CA THR A 114 -2.71 -0.34 3.87
C THR A 114 -2.55 -0.63 2.39
N ALA A 115 -2.10 -1.84 2.07
CA ALA A 115 -2.02 -2.33 0.71
C ALA A 115 -2.75 -3.67 0.59
N GLY A 116 -3.47 -3.86 -0.50
CA GLY A 116 -4.08 -5.15 -0.78
C GLY A 116 -5.03 -5.12 -1.96
N ASP A 117 -5.10 -6.27 -2.62
CA ASP A 117 -5.85 -6.47 -3.84
C ASP A 117 -6.76 -7.69 -3.68
N VAL A 118 -7.89 -7.71 -4.38
CA VAL A 118 -8.78 -8.86 -4.41
C VAL A 118 -9.23 -9.16 -5.82
N LYS A 119 -9.49 -10.44 -6.08
CA LYS A 119 -10.12 -10.90 -7.32
C LYS A 119 -11.41 -10.09 -7.57
N PRO A 120 -11.51 -9.31 -8.66
CA PRO A 120 -12.64 -8.40 -8.86
C PRO A 120 -13.99 -9.10 -8.90
N ASN A 121 -14.11 -10.19 -9.67
CA ASN A 121 -15.31 -11.01 -9.70
C ASN A 121 -14.97 -12.46 -10.06
N LYS A 122 -15.95 -13.37 -9.98
CA LYS A 122 -15.76 -14.81 -10.23
C LYS A 122 -15.22 -15.12 -11.64
N LYS A 123 -15.60 -14.31 -12.64
CA LYS A 123 -15.24 -14.49 -14.06
C LYS A 123 -13.81 -14.04 -14.38
N THR A 124 -13.22 -13.16 -13.57
CA THR A 124 -11.82 -12.75 -13.74
C THR A 124 -10.88 -13.95 -13.56
N LYS A 125 -10.05 -14.28 -14.55
CA LYS A 125 -8.91 -15.18 -14.34
C LYS A 125 -7.99 -14.54 -13.29
N TRP A 126 -7.53 -15.32 -12.32
CA TRP A 126 -6.82 -14.78 -11.17
C TRP A 126 -5.79 -15.79 -10.68
N SER A 127 -4.53 -15.50 -10.92
CA SER A 127 -3.36 -16.31 -10.54
C SER A 127 -2.70 -15.83 -9.24
N HIS A 128 -3.09 -14.65 -8.73
CA HIS A 128 -2.47 -14.02 -7.57
C HIS A 128 -2.96 -14.59 -6.24
N LYS A 129 -2.05 -14.61 -5.25
CA LYS A 129 -2.38 -14.91 -3.84
C LYS A 129 -2.48 -13.58 -3.08
N PRO A 130 -3.70 -13.06 -2.86
CA PRO A 130 -3.84 -11.71 -2.33
C PRO A 130 -3.36 -11.62 -0.88
N ILE A 131 -2.53 -10.61 -0.62
CA ILE A 131 -1.98 -10.27 0.69
C ILE A 131 -2.64 -8.99 1.18
N SER A 132 -3.05 -8.98 2.45
CA SER A 132 -3.32 -7.76 3.20
C SER A 132 -2.04 -7.32 3.86
N PHE A 133 -1.64 -6.08 3.63
CA PHE A 133 -0.50 -5.43 4.27
C PHE A 133 -0.99 -4.16 4.98
N ALA A 134 -0.45 -3.89 6.16
CA ALA A 134 -0.63 -2.62 6.85
C ALA A 134 0.67 -2.20 7.54
N CYS A 135 0.96 -0.90 7.51
CA CYS A 135 2.03 -0.32 8.32
C CYS A 135 1.57 0.99 8.98
N ILE A 136 2.19 1.28 10.12
CA ILE A 136 2.05 2.53 10.84
C ILE A 136 3.31 3.35 10.63
N ILE A 137 3.11 4.60 10.24
CA ILE A 137 4.14 5.59 10.00
C ILE A 137 4.06 6.66 11.08
N SER A 138 5.21 7.10 11.58
CA SER A 138 5.33 8.21 12.53
C SER A 138 6.50 9.13 12.15
N LYS A 139 6.68 10.26 12.85
CA LYS A 139 7.83 11.17 12.65
C LYS A 139 9.20 10.52 12.95
N THR A 140 9.20 9.35 13.57
CA THR A 140 10.39 8.50 13.74
C THR A 140 10.03 7.06 13.43
N GLY A 141 11.01 6.21 13.12
CA GLY A 141 10.76 4.79 12.91
C GLY A 141 12.03 3.99 12.75
N ARG A 142 11.90 2.66 12.80
CA ARG A 142 13.04 1.76 12.60
C ARG A 142 13.51 1.77 11.14
N ILE A 143 12.56 1.88 10.23
CA ILE A 143 12.80 1.95 8.78
C ILE A 143 12.41 3.36 8.35
N GLU A 144 13.42 4.21 8.16
CA GLU A 144 13.25 5.61 7.80
C GLU A 144 13.26 5.76 6.29
N PHE A 145 12.37 6.60 5.79
CA PHE A 145 12.37 6.99 4.39
C PHE A 145 13.41 8.09 4.16
N LEU A 146 14.20 7.94 3.10
CA LEU A 146 15.18 8.94 2.69
C LEU A 146 14.68 9.78 1.50
N LYS A 147 14.34 9.11 0.40
CA LYS A 147 13.84 9.74 -0.82
C LYS A 147 13.15 8.73 -1.73
N SER A 148 12.42 9.24 -2.72
CA SER A 148 11.72 8.52 -3.78
C SER A 148 12.16 9.06 -5.15
N GLU A 149 12.19 8.17 -6.14
CA GLU A 149 12.43 8.50 -7.54
C GLU A 149 11.40 7.73 -8.40
N PHE A 150 10.66 8.45 -9.23
CA PHE A 150 9.65 7.88 -10.12
C PHE A 150 10.04 8.15 -11.57
N ASP A 151 10.25 7.07 -12.32
CA ASP A 151 10.56 7.11 -13.74
C ASP A 151 9.30 6.81 -14.56
N TYR A 152 8.78 7.87 -15.18
CA TYR A 152 7.65 7.85 -16.09
C TYR A 152 8.05 7.85 -17.57
N SER A 153 9.35 7.77 -17.91
CA SER A 153 9.82 7.89 -19.29
C SER A 153 9.27 6.80 -20.23
N THR A 154 8.96 5.62 -19.69
CA THR A 154 8.37 4.50 -20.45
C THR A 154 6.85 4.49 -20.42
N GLN A 155 6.21 5.54 -19.90
CA GLN A 155 4.77 5.65 -19.86
C GLN A 155 4.26 5.82 -21.30
N ASN A 156 3.65 4.77 -21.84
CA ASN A 156 2.91 4.89 -23.10
C ASN A 156 1.81 5.95 -22.92
N ASP A 157 1.61 6.80 -23.93
CA ASP A 157 0.43 7.66 -24.01
C ASP A 157 -0.81 6.80 -23.76
N TYR A 158 -1.57 7.09 -22.71
CA TYR A 158 -2.75 6.32 -22.36
C TYR A 158 -3.76 6.36 -23.51
N LYS A 159 -3.82 5.32 -24.33
CA LYS A 159 -4.94 5.10 -25.24
C LYS A 159 -6.02 4.35 -24.47
N CYS A 160 -7.06 5.07 -24.08
CA CYS A 160 -8.29 4.45 -23.63
C CYS A 160 -9.00 3.85 -24.85
N GLU A 161 -8.65 2.62 -25.21
CA GLU A 161 -9.41 1.87 -26.22
C GLU A 161 -10.63 1.26 -25.53
N SER A 162 -11.82 1.83 -25.76
CA SER A 162 -13.07 1.18 -25.39
C SER A 162 -13.31 -0.02 -26.30
N LYS A 163 -12.65 -1.15 -26.01
CA LYS A 163 -13.07 -2.44 -26.54
C LYS A 163 -14.35 -2.79 -25.78
N GLY A 164 -15.43 -3.12 -26.50
CA GLY A 164 -16.76 -3.37 -25.92
C GLY A 164 -16.75 -4.46 -24.83
N TRP A 165 -17.92 -4.81 -24.30
CA TRP A 165 -18.18 -5.77 -23.18
C TRP A 165 -17.61 -7.20 -23.33
N ASN A 166 -16.65 -7.42 -24.21
CA ASN A 166 -15.92 -8.66 -24.34
C ASN A 166 -15.08 -8.90 -23.09
N ILE A 167 -15.14 -10.14 -22.64
CA ILE A 167 -14.46 -10.69 -21.48
C ILE A 167 -12.99 -10.26 -21.52
N TYR A 168 -12.46 -9.68 -20.43
CA TYR A 168 -11.02 -9.46 -20.28
C TYR A 168 -10.34 -10.83 -20.20
N GLU A 169 -9.91 -11.37 -21.35
CA GLU A 169 -9.44 -12.74 -21.44
C GLU A 169 -8.05 -12.93 -20.82
N ASN A 170 -7.19 -11.91 -20.83
CA ASN A 170 -5.86 -11.94 -20.22
C ASN A 170 -5.51 -10.58 -19.56
N ILE A 171 -5.55 -10.51 -18.23
CA ILE A 171 -4.95 -9.40 -17.45
C ILE A 171 -3.45 -9.71 -17.15
N ASP A 172 -3.01 -10.95 -17.42
CA ASP A 172 -1.71 -11.49 -17.01
C ASP A 172 -0.59 -11.41 -18.08
N ASP A 173 -0.88 -10.99 -19.32
CA ASP A 173 0.07 -11.16 -20.45
C ASP A 173 1.11 -10.02 -20.64
N ASP A 174 0.93 -8.84 -20.03
CA ASP A 174 1.76 -7.66 -20.35
C ASP A 174 2.86 -7.33 -19.32
N ALA A 175 3.11 -8.19 -18.32
CA ALA A 175 4.13 -7.93 -17.31
C ALA A 175 5.56 -8.04 -17.92
N LYS A 176 6.18 -6.89 -18.19
CA LYS A 176 7.51 -6.79 -18.84
C LYS A 176 8.65 -7.34 -17.97
N ASN A 177 8.55 -7.22 -16.64
CA ASN A 177 9.63 -7.57 -15.70
C ASN A 177 9.12 -8.58 -14.66
N LYS A 178 9.16 -9.87 -14.99
CA LYS A 178 8.61 -10.95 -14.14
C LYS A 178 9.60 -11.46 -13.09
N VAL A 179 10.90 -11.25 -13.30
CA VAL A 179 11.96 -11.71 -12.40
C VAL A 179 12.18 -10.66 -11.31
N HIS A 180 12.10 -11.10 -10.05
CA HIS A 180 12.59 -10.30 -8.93
C HIS A 180 14.07 -10.56 -8.73
N ASN A 181 14.82 -9.55 -8.29
CA ASN A 181 16.23 -9.66 -8.02
C ASN A 181 16.54 -9.01 -6.66
N ILE A 182 17.35 -9.68 -5.85
CA ILE A 182 17.80 -9.18 -4.57
C ILE A 182 19.33 -9.17 -4.62
N SER A 183 19.91 -8.00 -4.44
CA SER A 183 21.34 -7.84 -4.13
C SER A 183 21.50 -7.35 -2.68
N ASP A 184 22.74 -7.13 -2.24
CA ASP A 184 23.06 -6.89 -0.82
C ASP A 184 22.16 -5.85 -0.14
N ASN A 185 21.97 -4.70 -0.80
CA ASN A 185 21.15 -3.59 -0.33
C ASN A 185 20.00 -3.18 -1.26
N HIS A 186 19.82 -3.86 -2.40
CA HIS A 186 18.79 -3.49 -3.38
C HIS A 186 17.81 -4.64 -3.61
N PHE A 187 16.56 -4.36 -3.28
CA PHE A 187 15.41 -5.23 -3.52
C PHE A 187 14.65 -4.75 -4.75
N ASN A 188 14.73 -5.51 -5.84
CA ASN A 188 14.03 -5.24 -7.08
C ASN A 188 12.84 -6.18 -7.24
N SER A 189 11.65 -5.61 -7.12
CA SER A 189 10.37 -6.30 -7.15
C SER A 189 9.94 -6.72 -8.55
N SER A 190 9.26 -7.87 -8.61
CA SER A 190 8.57 -8.32 -9.82
C SER A 190 7.33 -7.49 -10.12
N SER A 191 7.06 -7.23 -11.40
CA SER A 191 5.83 -6.60 -11.88
C SER A 191 4.59 -7.49 -11.81
N GLU A 192 4.73 -8.77 -11.44
CA GLU A 192 3.58 -9.67 -11.24
C GLU A 192 3.00 -9.56 -9.82
N TRP A 193 3.78 -9.07 -8.84
CA TRP A 193 3.34 -8.94 -7.47
C TRP A 193 2.38 -7.78 -7.29
N LEU A 194 1.27 -8.05 -6.60
CA LEU A 194 0.26 -7.06 -6.25
C LEU A 194 0.73 -6.19 -5.07
N ALA A 195 0.07 -5.05 -4.85
CA ALA A 195 0.52 -4.02 -3.91
C ALA A 195 0.83 -4.58 -2.51
N GLY A 196 -0.03 -5.44 -1.96
CA GLY A 196 0.20 -6.07 -0.66
C GLY A 196 1.40 -7.04 -0.64
N GLU A 197 1.64 -7.75 -1.73
CA GLU A 197 2.76 -8.69 -1.87
C GLU A 197 4.09 -7.97 -2.07
N GLN A 198 4.09 -6.86 -2.81
CA GLN A 198 5.27 -5.98 -2.97
C GLN A 198 5.84 -5.59 -1.60
N MET A 199 4.95 -5.09 -0.74
CA MET A 199 5.33 -4.58 0.57
C MET A 199 5.70 -5.70 1.53
N GLU A 200 4.91 -6.77 1.60
CA GLU A 200 5.21 -7.90 2.47
C GLU A 200 6.60 -8.48 2.20
N LYS A 201 6.95 -8.72 0.93
CA LYS A 201 8.26 -9.30 0.59
C LYS A 201 9.42 -8.35 0.89
N PHE A 202 9.26 -7.06 0.59
CA PHE A 202 10.29 -6.08 0.88
C PHE A 202 10.53 -5.93 2.38
N PHE A 203 9.48 -5.75 3.18
CA PHE A 203 9.64 -5.56 4.62
C PHE A 203 10.14 -6.82 5.32
N SER A 204 9.68 -8.02 4.92
CA SER A 204 10.24 -9.29 5.42
C SER A 204 11.74 -9.40 5.14
N TRP A 205 12.21 -8.93 3.98
CA TRP A 205 13.64 -8.89 3.65
C TRP A 205 14.40 -7.82 4.45
N ALA A 206 13.81 -6.63 4.61
CA ALA A 206 14.43 -5.49 5.29
C ALA A 206 14.56 -5.68 6.81
N GLU A 207 13.72 -6.50 7.45
CA GLU A 207 13.72 -6.73 8.91
C GLU A 207 15.05 -7.19 9.49
N ASN A 208 15.84 -7.92 8.70
CA ASN A 208 17.13 -8.50 9.09
C ASN A 208 18.33 -7.72 8.53
N LYS A 209 18.10 -6.49 8.06
CA LYS A 209 19.11 -5.64 7.44
C LYS A 209 19.36 -4.39 8.29
N THR A 210 20.51 -3.76 8.05
CA THR A 210 20.89 -2.46 8.62
C THR A 210 21.55 -1.62 7.54
N GLY A 211 21.49 -0.29 7.69
CA GLY A 211 22.06 0.65 6.73
C GLY A 211 21.07 1.08 5.65
N GLU A 212 21.60 1.53 4.52
CA GLU A 212 20.79 2.07 3.42
C GLU A 212 20.30 0.95 2.50
N LEU A 213 18.99 0.89 2.29
CA LEU A 213 18.34 -0.08 1.42
C LEU A 213 17.60 0.61 0.28
N ILE A 214 17.51 -0.06 -0.85
CA ILE A 214 16.82 0.43 -2.05
C ILE A 214 15.69 -0.56 -2.37
N HIS A 215 14.47 -0.05 -2.50
CA HIS A 215 13.32 -0.81 -2.99
C HIS A 215 12.91 -0.28 -4.36
N THR A 216 12.99 -1.10 -5.40
CA THR A 216 12.49 -0.75 -6.73
C THR A 216 11.29 -1.61 -7.09
N ILE A 217 10.18 -0.97 -7.46
CA ILE A 217 8.99 -1.61 -8.03
C ILE A 217 8.97 -1.31 -9.53
N ASN A 218 9.00 -2.36 -10.35
CA ASN A 218 8.68 -2.25 -11.76
C ASN A 218 7.17 -2.45 -11.93
N ASP A 219 6.49 -1.43 -12.41
CA ASP A 219 5.08 -1.53 -12.75
C ASP A 219 4.90 -2.34 -14.05
N ARG A 220 3.70 -2.89 -14.26
CA ARG A 220 3.37 -3.63 -15.49
C ARG A 220 3.50 -2.78 -16.75
N SER A 221 3.26 -1.48 -16.63
CA SER A 221 3.45 -0.51 -17.71
C SER A 221 4.92 -0.35 -18.16
N GLY A 222 5.88 -0.75 -17.31
CA GLY A 222 7.31 -0.50 -17.48
C GLY A 222 7.84 0.65 -16.62
N ARG A 223 6.96 1.45 -15.99
CA ARG A 223 7.34 2.49 -15.04
C ARG A 223 8.14 1.91 -13.88
N LYS A 224 9.09 2.69 -13.37
CA LYS A 224 9.88 2.29 -12.20
C LYS A 224 9.65 3.28 -11.09
N SER A 225 9.42 2.75 -9.89
CA SER A 225 9.41 3.54 -8.67
C SER A 225 10.49 2.99 -7.76
N THR A 226 11.42 3.85 -7.35
CA THR A 226 12.52 3.50 -6.45
C THR A 226 12.40 4.31 -5.17
N VAL A 227 12.44 3.64 -4.02
CA VAL A 227 12.46 4.27 -2.70
C VAL A 227 13.72 3.87 -1.97
N TYR A 228 14.34 4.85 -1.34
CA TYR A 228 15.56 4.72 -0.55
C TYR A 228 15.20 4.79 0.92
N TRP A 229 15.72 3.82 1.68
CA TRP A 229 15.40 3.60 3.07
C TRP A 229 16.66 3.57 3.91
N LYS A 230 16.56 3.91 5.19
CA LYS A 230 17.59 3.67 6.19
C LYS A 230 17.02 2.80 7.30
N VAL A 231 17.65 1.66 7.55
CA VAL A 231 17.24 0.72 8.59
C VAL A 231 18.24 0.76 9.73
N HIS A 232 17.71 0.93 10.94
CA HIS A 232 18.44 0.92 12.20
C HIS A 232 18.33 -0.42 12.92
#